data_AF-A0A7W1PMX1-F1
#
_entry.id   AF-A0A7W1PMX1-F1
#
_cell.length_a   1.000
_cell.length_b   1.000
_cell.length_c   1.000
_cell.angle_alpha   90.00
_cell.angle_beta   90.00
_cell.angle_gamma   90.00
#
_symmetry.space_group_name_H-M   'P 1'
#
loop_
_entity.id
_entity.type
_entity.pdbx_description
1 polymer ?
#
loop_
_entity_poly.entity_id
_entity_poly.type
_entity_poly.pdbx_seq_one_letter_code
_entity_poly.pdbx_strand_id
1 'polypeptide(L)'
;ALAHATSDVDDAREEVRMLEEVHGLERARFAEAALGASELARTSTEIQTARLALAEAERGVLEARAELARALAVPVRAVESVEPVLDGPVACSSLDPARAEMLVAGAIGRRHEVSRALAEYALAESRLRLQVARQYPDLELDPGFIWDQGVHRWTLALALPALLASRNRGPIGEARAAREVAGIAVTEVQDSVFADVELAVQRCRGAALELAAADSLVAAAARLVERDRAAYQRGETSRLEPARTELQLLRAERARRRAGRGIAIASLELERAIGGPPPQASDWPDPRLDPQEEANRP
;
A
#
# COMPACT_ATOMS: atom_id res chain seq x y z
N ALA A 1 6.24 -7.87 4.20
CA ALA A 1 5.80 -8.09 5.60
C ALA A 1 6.44 -9.34 6.21
N LEU A 2 6.13 -10.55 5.70
CA LEU A 2 6.65 -11.81 6.26
C LEU A 2 8.19 -11.87 6.34
N ALA A 3 8.90 -11.47 5.28
CA ALA A 3 10.35 -11.41 5.26
C ALA A 3 10.95 -10.54 6.39
N HIS A 4 10.33 -9.39 6.63
CA HIS A 4 10.75 -8.47 7.69
C HIS A 4 10.46 -9.01 9.08
N ALA A 5 9.31 -9.66 9.28
CA ALA A 5 8.96 -10.27 10.56
C ALA A 5 9.95 -11.39 10.93
N THR A 6 10.38 -12.20 9.96
CA THR A 6 11.41 -13.24 10.20
C THR A 6 12.74 -12.61 10.61
N SER A 7 13.19 -11.56 9.91
CA SER A 7 14.41 -10.83 10.28
C SER A 7 14.32 -10.17 11.67
N ASP A 8 13.14 -9.70 12.08
CA ASP A 8 12.95 -9.10 13.41
C ASP A 8 13.09 -10.12 14.54
N VAL A 9 12.73 -11.39 14.30
CA VAL A 9 12.94 -12.49 15.25
C VAL A 9 14.43 -12.77 15.43
N ASP A 10 15.19 -12.83 14.34
CA ASP A 10 16.63 -13.08 14.40
C ASP A 10 17.36 -11.94 15.10
N ASP A 11 16.99 -10.69 14.82
CA ASP A 11 17.50 -9.50 15.49
C ASP A 11 17.20 -9.51 17.00
N ALA A 12 15.97 -9.85 17.38
CA ALA A 12 15.58 -9.90 18.80
C ALA A 12 16.28 -11.04 19.54
N ARG A 13 16.48 -12.19 18.89
CA ARG A 13 17.21 -13.33 19.46
C ARG A 13 18.68 -13.00 19.69
N GLU A 14 19.30 -12.31 18.73
CA GLU A 14 20.68 -11.85 18.85
C GLU A 14 20.86 -10.81 19.97
N GLU A 15 19.91 -9.90 20.14
CA GLU A 15 19.94 -8.90 21.22
C GLU A 15 19.82 -9.55 22.60
N VAL A 16 18.93 -10.53 22.78
CA VAL A 16 18.85 -11.31 24.03
C VAL A 16 20.19 -12.00 24.32
N ARG A 17 20.80 -12.64 23.32
CA ARG A 17 22.09 -13.32 23.48
C ARG A 17 23.20 -12.37 23.91
N MET A 18 23.32 -11.20 23.27
CA MET A 18 24.35 -10.21 23.63
C MET A 18 24.11 -9.59 25.02
N LEU A 19 22.85 -9.33 25.38
CA LEU A 19 22.50 -8.86 26.72
C LEU A 19 22.85 -9.88 27.81
N GLU A 20 22.63 -11.17 27.55
CA GLU A 20 23.03 -12.25 28.47
C GLU A 20 24.55 -12.35 28.63
N GLU A 21 25.33 -12.14 27.57
CA GLU A 21 26.79 -12.06 27.65
C GLU A 21 27.24 -10.86 28.50
N VAL A 22 26.72 -9.65 28.22
CA VAL A 22 27.01 -8.44 29.00
C VAL A 22 26.65 -8.65 30.47
N HIS A 23 25.48 -9.22 30.76
CA HIS A 23 25.05 -9.51 32.12
C HIS A 23 25.96 -10.53 32.83
N GLY A 24 26.49 -11.52 32.10
CA GLY A 24 27.48 -12.46 32.63
C GLY A 24 28.78 -11.79 33.06
N LEU A 25 29.29 -10.86 32.24
CA LEU A 25 30.47 -10.06 32.55
C LEU A 25 30.22 -9.10 33.73
N GLU A 26 29.03 -8.50 33.79
CA GLU A 26 28.62 -7.65 34.92
C GLU A 26 28.52 -8.43 36.23
N ARG A 27 27.99 -9.66 36.22
CA ARG A 27 27.96 -10.53 37.40
C ARG A 27 29.35 -10.83 37.95
N ALA A 28 30.32 -11.09 37.07
CA ALA A 28 31.70 -11.33 37.49
C ALA A 28 32.28 -10.09 38.22
N ARG A 29 32.07 -8.89 37.68
CA ARG A 29 32.53 -7.64 38.30
C ARG A 29 31.80 -7.27 39.58
N PHE A 30 30.51 -7.58 39.67
CA PHE A 30 29.74 -7.41 40.89
C PHE A 30 30.26 -8.30 42.02
N ALA A 31 30.64 -9.56 41.71
CA ALA A 31 31.24 -10.47 42.69
C ALA A 31 32.59 -9.96 43.22
N GLU A 32 33.32 -9.19 42.42
CA GLU A 32 34.56 -8.50 42.79
C GLU A 32 34.32 -7.14 43.50
N ALA A 33 33.06 -6.79 43.79
CA ALA A 33 32.63 -5.48 44.31
C ALA A 33 33.07 -4.27 43.44
N ALA A 34 33.33 -4.51 42.16
CA ALA A 34 33.78 -3.52 41.17
C ALA A 34 32.63 -2.96 40.31
N LEU A 35 31.38 -3.37 40.57
CA LEU A 35 30.17 -2.92 39.89
C LEU A 35 29.03 -2.69 40.91
N GLY A 36 28.18 -1.69 40.68
CA GLY A 36 27.00 -1.45 41.51
C GLY A 36 25.86 -2.44 41.25
N ALA A 37 25.09 -2.78 42.29
CA ALA A 37 23.90 -3.64 42.17
C ALA A 37 22.82 -3.06 41.22
N SER A 38 22.75 -1.73 41.10
CA SER A 38 21.82 -1.03 40.21
C SER A 38 22.11 -1.28 38.73
N GLU A 39 23.38 -1.35 38.33
CA GLU A 39 23.77 -1.66 36.95
C GLU A 39 23.35 -3.09 36.59
N LEU A 40 23.61 -4.04 37.49
CA LEU A 40 23.23 -5.44 37.30
C LEU A 40 21.71 -5.61 37.19
N ALA A 41 20.95 -4.90 38.03
CA ALA A 41 19.49 -4.89 37.99
C ALA A 41 18.94 -4.25 36.70
N ARG A 42 19.59 -3.19 36.20
CA ARG A 42 19.23 -2.55 34.92
C ARG A 42 19.36 -3.54 33.77
N THR A 43 20.51 -4.21 33.64
CA THR A 43 20.74 -5.18 32.55
C THR A 43 19.81 -6.39 32.66
N SER A 44 19.52 -6.87 33.88
CA SER A 44 18.53 -7.93 34.10
C SER A 44 17.14 -7.52 33.59
N THR A 45 16.74 -6.27 33.83
CA THR A 45 15.48 -5.71 33.31
C THR A 45 15.52 -5.59 31.78
N GLU A 46 16.64 -5.14 31.20
CA GLU A 46 16.81 -5.08 29.74
C GLU A 46 16.68 -6.47 29.08
N ILE A 47 17.19 -7.53 29.72
CA ILE A 47 16.99 -8.91 29.24
C ILE A 47 15.51 -9.30 29.23
N GLN A 48 14.74 -8.96 30.28
CA GLN A 48 13.30 -9.28 30.30
C GLN A 48 12.55 -8.51 29.21
N THR A 49 12.89 -7.23 29.00
CA THR A 49 12.32 -6.43 27.91
C THR A 49 12.68 -6.99 26.53
N ALA A 50 13.93 -7.43 26.32
CA ALA A 50 14.36 -8.04 25.07
C ALA A 50 13.67 -9.38 24.79
N ARG A 51 13.44 -10.20 25.83
CA ARG A 51 12.67 -11.45 25.72
C ARG A 51 11.20 -11.20 25.38
N LEU A 52 10.60 -10.15 25.95
CA LEU A 52 9.25 -9.74 25.55
C LEU A 52 9.23 -9.31 24.08
N ALA A 53 10.19 -8.50 23.64
CA ALA A 53 10.31 -8.09 22.24
C ALA A 53 10.54 -9.27 21.28
N LEU A 54 11.26 -10.32 21.70
CA LEU A 54 11.41 -11.55 20.93
C LEU A 54 10.07 -12.28 20.78
N ALA A 55 9.32 -12.45 21.88
CA ALA A 55 7.98 -13.06 21.82
C ALA A 55 7.01 -12.26 20.93
N GLU A 56 7.11 -10.92 20.96
CA GLU A 56 6.34 -10.04 20.06
C GLU A 56 6.74 -10.23 18.59
N ALA A 57 8.03 -10.34 18.28
CA ALA A 57 8.51 -10.61 16.93
C ALA A 57 8.06 -12.00 16.42
N GLU A 58 8.11 -13.03 17.28
CA GLU A 58 7.64 -14.38 16.96
C GLU A 58 6.13 -14.38 16.66
N ARG A 59 5.33 -13.67 17.46
CA ARG A 59 3.91 -13.44 17.17
C ARG A 59 3.72 -12.72 15.83
N GLY A 60 4.54 -11.70 15.55
CA GLY A 60 4.49 -10.95 14.29
C GLY A 60 4.71 -11.82 13.04
N VAL A 61 5.54 -12.87 13.12
CA VAL A 61 5.70 -13.84 12.02
C VAL A 61 4.41 -14.62 11.78
N LEU A 62 3.74 -15.07 12.84
CA LEU A 62 2.47 -15.80 12.73
C LEU A 62 1.38 -14.91 12.12
N GLU A 63 1.29 -13.66 12.56
CA GLU A 63 0.37 -12.67 12.00
C GLU A 63 0.66 -12.40 10.52
N ALA A 64 1.93 -12.17 10.15
CA ALA A 64 2.30 -11.93 8.75
C ALA A 64 1.98 -13.12 7.84
N ARG A 65 2.11 -14.37 8.32
CA ARG A 65 1.67 -15.56 7.58
C ARG A 65 0.15 -15.61 7.43
N ALA A 66 -0.60 -15.33 8.49
CA ALA A 66 -2.05 -15.30 8.43
C ALA A 66 -2.57 -14.21 7.47
N GLU A 67 -1.94 -13.04 7.46
CA GLU A 67 -2.27 -11.97 6.52
C GLU A 67 -1.95 -12.32 5.07
N LEU A 68 -0.82 -12.99 4.82
CA LEU A 68 -0.47 -13.49 3.49
C LEU A 68 -1.49 -14.54 3.02
N ALA A 69 -1.84 -15.49 3.87
CA ALA A 69 -2.85 -16.50 3.58
C ALA A 69 -4.20 -15.86 3.25
N ARG A 70 -4.62 -14.86 4.03
CA ARG A 70 -5.83 -14.07 3.79
C ARG A 70 -5.78 -13.34 2.46
N ALA A 71 -4.67 -12.67 2.14
CA ALA A 71 -4.50 -11.93 0.89
C ALA A 71 -4.54 -12.85 -0.34
N LEU A 72 -4.05 -14.09 -0.20
CA LEU A 72 -4.06 -15.12 -1.24
C LEU A 72 -5.34 -15.98 -1.24
N ALA A 73 -6.26 -15.76 -0.29
CA ALA A 73 -7.46 -16.57 -0.07
C ALA A 73 -7.19 -18.10 0.06
N VAL A 74 -6.08 -18.47 0.72
CA VAL A 74 -5.70 -19.86 0.99
C VAL A 74 -5.64 -20.15 2.50
N PRO A 75 -5.73 -21.41 2.94
CA PRO A 75 -5.47 -21.78 4.33
C PRO A 75 -4.03 -21.46 4.77
N VAL A 76 -3.81 -21.12 6.04
CA VAL A 76 -2.48 -20.76 6.58
C VAL A 76 -1.42 -21.84 6.31
N ARG A 77 -1.79 -23.12 6.42
CA ARG A 77 -0.91 -24.26 6.11
C ARG A 77 -0.32 -24.23 4.69
N ALA A 78 -0.99 -23.58 3.73
CA ALA A 78 -0.52 -23.49 2.35
C ALA A 78 0.62 -22.47 2.18
N VAL A 79 0.81 -21.56 3.14
CA VAL A 79 1.86 -20.53 3.11
C VAL A 79 2.97 -20.77 4.14
N GLU A 80 2.91 -21.85 4.92
CA GLU A 80 3.92 -22.18 5.93
C GLU A 80 5.31 -22.43 5.32
N SER A 81 5.35 -23.09 4.15
CA SER A 81 6.57 -23.41 3.40
C SER A 81 7.06 -22.28 2.47
N VAL A 82 6.38 -21.14 2.45
CA VAL A 82 6.79 -20.01 1.60
C VAL A 82 7.96 -19.30 2.26
N GLU A 83 9.12 -19.38 1.62
CA GLU A 83 10.29 -18.61 2.00
C GLU A 83 10.19 -17.20 1.43
N PRO A 84 10.11 -16.17 2.29
CA PRO A 84 9.95 -14.81 1.82
C PRO A 84 11.30 -14.23 1.38
N VAL A 85 11.38 -13.73 0.14
CA VAL A 85 12.57 -13.03 -0.37
C VAL A 85 12.44 -11.53 -0.10
N LEU A 86 13.52 -10.93 0.40
CA LEU A 86 13.67 -9.49 0.54
C LEU A 86 14.19 -8.89 -0.78
N ASP A 87 13.36 -8.91 -1.81
CA ASP A 87 13.61 -8.15 -3.03
C ASP A 87 12.41 -7.24 -3.29
N GLY A 88 12.69 -5.96 -3.48
CA GLY A 88 11.66 -4.97 -3.77
C GLY A 88 12.23 -3.82 -4.57
N PRO A 89 11.56 -3.38 -5.65
CA PRO A 89 11.94 -2.15 -6.35
C PRO A 89 11.86 -0.97 -5.37
N VAL A 90 12.95 -0.21 -5.26
CA VAL A 90 12.97 1.01 -4.45
C VAL A 90 12.51 2.18 -5.32
N ALA A 91 11.20 2.32 -5.51
CA ALA A 91 10.60 3.45 -6.24
C ALA A 91 10.91 4.81 -5.61
N CYS A 92 11.26 4.84 -4.32
CA CYS A 92 11.72 6.05 -3.65
C CYS A 92 13.13 6.51 -4.06
N SER A 93 13.93 5.68 -4.74
CA SER A 93 15.26 6.10 -5.20
C SER A 93 15.12 7.18 -6.28
N SER A 94 15.86 8.29 -6.12
CA SER A 94 15.92 9.45 -7.04
C SER A 94 14.63 10.27 -7.27
N LEU A 95 13.85 10.53 -6.22
CA LEU A 95 12.74 11.50 -6.26
C LEU A 95 13.22 12.96 -6.11
N ASP A 96 13.56 13.60 -7.22
CA ASP A 96 13.70 15.06 -7.28
C ASP A 96 12.32 15.76 -7.42
N PRO A 97 12.22 17.09 -7.22
CA PRO A 97 10.96 17.82 -7.37
C PRO A 97 10.31 17.67 -8.75
N ALA A 98 11.10 17.68 -9.83
CA ALA A 98 10.58 17.56 -11.20
C ALA A 98 9.98 16.17 -11.47
N ARG A 99 10.61 15.12 -10.94
CA ARG A 99 10.11 13.75 -11.00
C ARG A 99 8.82 13.60 -10.22
N ALA A 100 8.72 14.22 -9.04
CA ALA A 100 7.48 14.22 -8.25
C ALA A 100 6.31 14.85 -9.01
N GLU A 101 6.50 16.00 -9.65
CA GLU A 101 5.47 16.65 -10.48
C GLU A 101 5.04 15.76 -11.66
N MET A 102 5.98 15.10 -12.33
CA MET A 102 5.66 14.15 -13.40
C MET A 102 4.86 12.93 -12.89
N LEU A 103 5.17 12.42 -11.70
CA LEU A 103 4.44 11.31 -11.09
C LEU A 103 2.99 11.69 -10.78
N VAL A 104 2.79 12.91 -10.29
CA VAL A 104 1.48 13.50 -10.05
C VAL A 104 0.67 13.58 -11.36
N ALA A 105 1.22 14.16 -12.41
CA ALA A 105 0.54 14.29 -13.70
C ALA A 105 0.19 12.91 -14.31
N GLY A 106 1.10 11.95 -14.19
CA GLY A 106 0.88 10.58 -14.66
C GLY A 106 -0.17 9.79 -13.84
N ALA A 107 -0.33 10.09 -12.55
CA ALA A 107 -1.25 9.38 -11.66
C ALA A 107 -2.71 9.54 -12.10
N ILE A 108 -3.12 10.74 -12.54
CA ILE A 108 -4.50 11.01 -13.00
C ILE A 108 -4.91 10.07 -14.12
N GLY A 109 -3.98 9.77 -15.05
CA GLY A 109 -4.25 8.88 -16.19
C GLY A 109 -4.24 7.40 -15.86
N ARG A 110 -3.67 6.98 -14.72
CA ARG A 110 -3.50 5.57 -14.33
C ARG A 110 -4.40 5.13 -13.18
N ARG A 111 -4.82 6.05 -12.32
CA ARG A 111 -5.63 5.75 -11.14
C ARG A 111 -7.05 5.34 -11.55
N HIS A 112 -7.40 4.10 -11.24
CA HIS A 112 -8.70 3.51 -11.53
C HIS A 112 -9.88 4.29 -10.91
N GLU A 113 -9.66 4.98 -9.79
CA GLU A 113 -10.68 5.79 -9.13
C GLU A 113 -11.10 6.97 -10.01
N VAL A 114 -10.14 7.58 -10.72
CA VAL A 114 -10.42 8.66 -11.69
C VAL A 114 -11.22 8.11 -12.86
N SER A 115 -10.82 6.97 -13.42
CA SER A 115 -11.56 6.32 -14.51
C SER A 115 -12.99 5.97 -14.11
N ARG A 116 -13.20 5.48 -12.87
CA ARG A 116 -14.52 5.19 -12.33
C ARG A 116 -15.37 6.46 -12.20
N ALA A 117 -14.82 7.52 -11.61
CA ALA A 117 -15.55 8.80 -11.46
C ALA A 117 -15.95 9.39 -12.82
N LEU A 118 -15.06 9.31 -13.81
CA LEU A 118 -15.37 9.74 -15.18
C LEU A 118 -16.47 8.88 -15.83
N ALA A 119 -16.49 7.57 -15.58
CA ALA A 119 -17.55 6.69 -16.07
C ALA A 119 -18.91 7.00 -15.41
N GLU A 120 -18.93 7.26 -14.10
CA GLU A 120 -20.13 7.69 -13.38
C GLU A 120 -20.67 9.03 -13.89
N TYR A 121 -19.77 9.97 -14.16
CA TYR A 121 -20.13 11.24 -14.80
C TYR A 121 -20.71 11.03 -16.21
N ALA A 122 -20.09 10.16 -17.04
CA ALA A 122 -20.60 9.83 -18.37
C ALA A 122 -22.00 9.18 -18.32
N LEU A 123 -22.27 8.37 -17.30
CA LEU A 123 -23.59 7.80 -17.04
C LEU A 123 -24.60 8.90 -16.66
N ALA A 124 -24.24 9.85 -15.80
CA ALA A 124 -25.10 10.97 -15.43
C ALA A 124 -25.42 11.87 -16.64
N GLU A 125 -24.42 12.15 -17.48
CA GLU A 125 -24.57 12.86 -18.75
C GLU A 125 -25.52 12.12 -19.71
N SER A 126 -25.39 10.80 -19.83
CA SER A 126 -26.28 9.98 -20.68
C SER A 126 -27.73 9.97 -20.17
N ARG A 127 -27.93 9.94 -18.84
CA ARG A 127 -29.26 10.07 -18.22
C ARG A 127 -29.88 11.44 -18.50
N LEU A 128 -29.09 12.52 -18.44
CA LEU A 128 -29.54 13.85 -18.81
C LEU A 128 -29.97 13.90 -20.28
N ARG A 129 -29.18 13.34 -21.21
CA ARG A 129 -29.54 13.25 -22.63
C ARG A 129 -30.84 12.48 -22.86
N LEU A 130 -31.06 11.38 -22.14
CA LEU A 130 -32.32 10.65 -22.18
C LEU A 130 -33.51 11.51 -21.72
N GLN A 131 -33.37 12.25 -20.62
CA GLN A 131 -34.46 13.13 -20.16
C GLN A 131 -34.71 14.30 -21.10
N VAL A 132 -33.66 14.80 -21.78
CA VAL A 132 -33.79 15.82 -22.81
C VAL A 132 -34.47 15.28 -24.06
N ALA A 133 -34.17 14.04 -24.47
CA ALA A 133 -34.83 13.39 -25.61
C ALA A 133 -36.34 13.20 -25.36
N ARG A 134 -36.72 12.84 -24.13
CA ARG A 134 -38.13 12.71 -23.69
C ARG A 134 -38.93 14.02 -23.71
N GLN A 135 -38.33 15.16 -24.06
CA GLN A 135 -39.09 16.39 -24.35
C GLN A 135 -39.92 16.26 -25.63
N TYR A 136 -39.52 15.36 -26.52
CA TYR A 136 -40.18 15.07 -27.78
C TYR A 136 -40.95 13.75 -27.67
N PRO A 137 -42.15 13.65 -28.25
CA PRO A 137 -42.93 12.43 -28.23
C PRO A 137 -42.26 11.39 -29.13
N ASP A 138 -42.29 10.14 -28.70
CA ASP A 138 -41.82 9.03 -29.53
C ASP A 138 -42.80 8.84 -30.70
N LEU A 139 -42.26 8.62 -31.91
CA LEU A 139 -43.07 8.25 -33.07
C LEU A 139 -43.28 6.74 -33.04
N GLU A 140 -44.51 6.31 -32.75
CA GLU A 140 -44.86 4.89 -32.77
C GLU A 140 -45.41 4.51 -34.15
N LEU A 141 -44.74 3.55 -34.78
CA LEU A 141 -45.14 2.94 -36.05
C LEU A 141 -45.61 1.52 -35.77
N ASP A 142 -46.88 1.24 -36.01
CA ASP A 142 -47.46 -0.09 -35.80
C ASP A 142 -47.97 -0.68 -37.13
N PRO A 143 -47.15 -1.49 -37.81
CA PRO A 143 -47.56 -2.22 -38.99
C PRO A 143 -48.41 -3.45 -38.60
N GLY A 144 -49.68 -3.41 -38.98
CA GLY A 144 -50.63 -4.51 -38.79
C GLY A 144 -50.91 -5.28 -40.08
N PHE A 145 -51.15 -6.58 -39.95
CA PHE A 145 -51.64 -7.43 -41.02
C PHE A 145 -52.93 -8.11 -40.57
N ILE A 146 -54.02 -7.87 -41.30
CA ILE A 146 -55.32 -8.44 -41.02
C ILE A 146 -55.70 -9.36 -42.18
N TRP A 147 -56.05 -10.60 -41.84
CA TRP A 147 -56.66 -11.54 -42.75
C TRP A 147 -58.09 -11.82 -42.30
N ASP A 148 -59.06 -11.43 -43.12
CA ASP A 148 -60.48 -11.67 -42.85
C ASP A 148 -61.17 -12.17 -44.11
N GLN A 149 -61.79 -13.35 -44.02
CA GLN A 149 -62.53 -14.06 -45.08
C GLN A 149 -61.87 -14.04 -46.48
N GLY A 150 -60.56 -14.32 -46.55
CA GLY A 150 -59.83 -14.40 -47.82
C GLY A 150 -59.32 -13.06 -48.37
N VAL A 151 -59.54 -11.96 -47.65
CA VAL A 151 -58.99 -10.64 -47.99
C VAL A 151 -57.77 -10.36 -47.11
N HIS A 152 -56.63 -10.11 -47.75
CA HIS A 152 -55.40 -9.69 -47.09
C HIS A 152 -55.32 -8.18 -47.05
N ARG A 153 -55.19 -7.58 -45.86
CA ARG A 153 -55.04 -6.13 -45.70
C ARG A 153 -53.83 -5.80 -44.83
N TRP A 154 -52.97 -4.95 -45.37
CA TRP A 154 -51.90 -4.30 -44.62
C TRP A 154 -52.40 -2.97 -44.07
N THR A 155 -52.07 -2.66 -42.81
CA THR A 155 -52.37 -1.40 -42.14
C THR A 155 -51.10 -0.83 -41.53
N LEU A 156 -50.90 0.48 -41.61
CA LEU A 156 -49.83 1.17 -40.89
C LEU A 156 -50.48 2.22 -39.99
N ALA A 157 -50.40 2.04 -38.67
CA ALA A 157 -50.83 3.04 -37.72
C ALA A 157 -49.65 3.92 -37.29
N LEU A 158 -49.90 5.23 -37.23
CA LEU A 158 -48.97 6.26 -36.76
C LEU A 158 -49.57 6.84 -35.47
N ALA A 159 -48.89 6.69 -34.34
CA ALA A 159 -49.31 7.29 -33.08
C ALA A 159 -48.28 8.30 -32.57
N LEU A 160 -48.79 9.44 -32.11
CA LEU A 160 -48.02 10.48 -31.42
C LEU A 160 -48.63 10.63 -30.02
N PRO A 161 -47.96 10.17 -28.95
CA PRO A 161 -48.46 10.35 -27.59
C PRO A 161 -48.59 11.84 -27.25
N ALA A 162 -49.53 12.16 -26.35
CA ALA A 162 -49.81 13.53 -25.98
C ALA A 162 -48.58 14.23 -25.40
N LEU A 163 -48.26 15.42 -25.92
CA LEU A 163 -47.22 16.28 -25.36
C LEU A 163 -47.59 16.68 -23.94
N LEU A 164 -46.86 16.16 -22.94
CA LEU A 164 -46.98 16.66 -21.57
C LEU A 164 -46.66 18.16 -21.58
N ALA A 165 -47.58 19.00 -21.09
CA ALA A 165 -47.43 20.46 -21.07
C ALA A 165 -46.13 20.94 -20.38
N SER A 166 -45.59 20.12 -19.48
CA SER A 166 -44.36 20.39 -18.72
C SER A 166 -43.06 20.09 -19.48
N ARG A 167 -43.10 19.50 -20.69
CA ARG A 167 -41.92 19.12 -21.50
C ARG A 167 -40.80 18.48 -20.67
N ASN A 168 -41.14 17.57 -19.77
CA ASN A 168 -40.21 16.85 -18.90
C ASN A 168 -39.25 17.74 -18.05
N ARG A 169 -39.60 19.00 -17.77
CA ARG A 169 -38.71 19.97 -17.11
C ARG A 169 -38.22 19.53 -15.72
N GLY A 170 -39.07 18.87 -14.93
CA GLY A 170 -38.72 18.37 -13.59
C GLY A 170 -37.59 17.33 -13.64
N PRO A 171 -37.79 16.19 -14.32
CA PRO A 171 -36.75 15.16 -14.47
C PRO A 171 -35.47 15.65 -15.17
N ILE A 172 -35.56 16.63 -16.07
CA ILE A 172 -34.37 17.29 -16.64
C ILE A 172 -33.60 18.06 -15.57
N GLY A 173 -34.30 18.79 -14.70
CA GLY A 173 -33.70 19.51 -13.57
C GLY A 173 -32.96 18.55 -12.62
N GLU A 174 -33.61 17.45 -12.25
CA GLU A 174 -33.01 16.40 -11.41
C GLU A 174 -31.79 15.76 -12.09
N ALA A 175 -31.89 15.38 -13.36
CA ALA A 175 -30.78 14.78 -14.09
C ALA A 175 -29.61 15.76 -14.28
N ARG A 176 -29.88 17.06 -14.44
CA ARG A 176 -28.86 18.10 -14.51
C ARG A 176 -28.12 18.24 -13.18
N ALA A 177 -28.87 18.31 -12.07
CA ALA A 177 -28.28 18.36 -10.74
C ALA A 177 -27.44 17.11 -10.45
N ALA A 178 -27.92 15.92 -10.84
CA ALA A 178 -27.15 14.68 -10.71
C ALA A 178 -25.84 14.69 -11.52
N ARG A 179 -25.86 15.24 -12.75
CA ARG A 179 -24.64 15.43 -13.57
C ARG A 179 -23.68 16.45 -12.95
N GLU A 180 -24.19 17.50 -12.32
CA GLU A 180 -23.37 18.48 -11.60
C GLU A 180 -22.69 17.86 -10.37
N VAL A 181 -23.44 17.11 -9.56
CA VAL A 181 -22.89 16.35 -8.42
C VAL A 181 -21.81 15.36 -8.87
N ALA A 182 -22.06 14.62 -9.96
CA ALA A 182 -21.05 13.72 -10.52
C ALA A 182 -19.80 14.47 -11.02
N GLY A 183 -19.96 15.70 -11.53
CA GLY A 183 -18.85 16.55 -11.92
C GLY A 183 -17.99 16.99 -10.73
N ILE A 184 -18.63 17.35 -9.61
CA ILE A 184 -17.93 17.66 -8.35
C ILE A 184 -17.16 16.44 -7.84
N ALA A 185 -17.78 15.26 -7.88
CA ALA A 185 -17.13 14.01 -7.46
C ALA A 185 -15.87 13.68 -8.30
N VAL A 186 -15.85 14.00 -9.59
CA VAL A 186 -14.64 13.85 -10.43
C VAL A 186 -13.51 14.75 -9.92
N THR A 187 -13.79 16.02 -9.63
CA THR A 187 -12.80 16.95 -9.09
C THR A 187 -12.29 16.50 -7.73
N GLU A 188 -13.19 16.06 -6.83
CA GLU A 188 -12.82 15.54 -5.51
C GLU A 188 -11.88 14.34 -5.60
N VAL A 189 -12.13 13.41 -6.53
CA VAL A 189 -11.24 12.27 -6.77
C VAL A 189 -9.88 12.72 -7.31
N GLN A 190 -9.85 13.72 -8.19
CA GLN A 190 -8.58 14.29 -8.68
C GLN A 190 -7.77 14.91 -7.54
N ASP A 191 -8.39 15.73 -6.69
CA ASP A 191 -7.78 16.36 -5.52
C ASP A 191 -7.25 15.31 -4.52
N SER A 192 -8.02 14.23 -4.30
CA SER A 192 -7.56 13.10 -3.49
C SER A 192 -6.34 12.40 -4.09
N VAL A 193 -6.29 12.19 -5.41
CA VAL A 193 -5.14 11.58 -6.08
C VAL A 193 -3.90 12.48 -5.96
N PHE A 194 -4.06 13.79 -6.10
CA PHE A 194 -2.98 14.75 -5.89
C PHE A 194 -2.41 14.63 -4.46
N ALA A 195 -3.29 14.67 -3.46
CA ALA A 195 -2.90 14.57 -2.05
C ALA A 195 -2.23 13.23 -1.72
N ASP A 196 -2.73 12.11 -2.25
CA ASP A 196 -2.14 10.77 -2.06
C ASP A 196 -0.70 10.71 -2.57
N VAL A 197 -0.46 11.23 -3.78
CA VAL A 197 0.88 11.22 -4.40
C VAL A 197 1.83 12.14 -3.64
N GLU A 198 1.39 13.34 -3.27
CA GLU A 198 2.19 14.27 -2.46
C GLU A 198 2.57 13.64 -1.11
N LEU A 199 1.62 13.03 -0.42
CA LEU A 199 1.87 12.32 0.83
C LEU A 199 2.89 11.20 0.65
N ALA A 200 2.75 10.37 -0.39
CA ALA A 200 3.68 9.27 -0.66
C ALA A 200 5.10 9.78 -0.98
N VAL A 201 5.23 10.89 -1.73
CA VAL A 201 6.53 11.53 -1.99
C VAL A 201 7.16 12.03 -0.68
N GLN A 202 6.39 12.66 0.21
CA GLN A 202 6.91 13.10 1.51
C GLN A 202 7.35 11.92 2.39
N ARG A 203 6.60 10.81 2.37
CA ARG A 203 7.00 9.58 3.07
C ARG A 203 8.30 8.99 2.53
N CYS A 204 8.49 8.96 1.22
CA CYS A 204 9.77 8.56 0.63
C CYS A 204 10.93 9.46 1.10
N ARG A 205 10.74 10.79 1.10
CA ARG A 205 11.76 11.74 1.57
C ARG A 205 12.09 11.54 3.05
N GLY A 206 11.07 11.41 3.89
CA GLY A 206 11.24 11.15 5.33
C GLY A 206 11.98 9.85 5.60
N ALA A 207 11.59 8.77 4.93
CA ALA A 207 12.26 7.47 5.06
C ALA A 207 13.72 7.52 4.57
N ALA A 208 14.04 8.32 3.54
CA ALA A 208 15.42 8.50 3.06
C ALA A 208 16.29 9.24 4.08
N LEU A 209 15.75 10.29 4.71
CA LEU A 209 16.43 11.00 5.80
C LEU A 209 16.64 10.09 7.02
N GLU A 210 15.64 9.28 7.38
CA GLU A 210 15.75 8.32 8.48
C GLU A 210 16.83 7.26 8.21
N LEU A 211 16.89 6.72 6.99
CA LEU A 211 17.92 5.76 6.60
C LEU A 211 19.33 6.37 6.66
N ALA A 212 19.51 7.60 6.15
CA ALA A 212 20.79 8.29 6.21
C ALA A 212 21.24 8.59 7.66
N ALA A 213 20.29 8.94 8.54
CA ALA A 213 20.57 9.11 9.97
C ALA A 213 20.96 7.78 10.63
N ALA A 214 20.28 6.69 10.28
CA ALA A 214 20.60 5.36 10.80
C ALA A 214 21.96 4.84 10.30
N ASP A 215 22.33 5.11 9.03
CA ASP A 215 23.65 4.83 8.49
C ASP A 215 24.74 5.56 9.29
N SER A 216 24.50 6.83 9.60
CA SER A 216 25.41 7.64 10.42
C SER A 216 25.55 7.09 11.85
N LEU A 217 24.45 6.61 12.44
CA LEU A 217 24.44 5.96 13.76
C LEU A 217 25.28 4.67 13.77
N VAL A 218 25.09 3.80 12.76
CA VAL A 218 25.91 2.57 12.60
C VAL A 218 27.38 2.92 12.46
N ALA A 219 27.73 3.90 11.62
CA ALA A 219 29.12 4.31 11.45
C ALA A 219 29.75 4.85 12.75
N ALA A 220 28.99 5.58 13.56
CA ALA A 220 29.44 6.04 14.87
C ALA A 220 29.62 4.89 15.87
N ALA A 221 28.66 3.96 15.94
CA ALA A 221 28.74 2.80 16.82
C ALA A 221 29.90 1.87 16.44
N ALA A 222 30.14 1.64 15.15
CA ALA A 222 31.25 0.82 14.67
C ALA A 222 32.62 1.41 15.09
N ARG A 223 32.79 2.73 15.00
CA ARG A 223 34.01 3.40 15.47
C ARG A 223 34.23 3.23 16.99
N LEU A 224 33.16 3.23 17.78
CA LEU A 224 33.24 3.00 19.24
C LEU A 224 33.69 1.56 19.54
N VAL A 225 33.12 0.57 18.84
CA VAL A 225 33.52 -0.84 18.97
C VAL A 225 35.01 -1.02 18.67
N GLU A 226 35.50 -0.47 17.57
CA GLU A 226 36.91 -0.60 17.19
C GLU A 226 37.85 0.07 18.21
N ARG A 227 37.47 1.24 18.73
CA ARG A 227 38.22 1.91 19.81
C ARG A 227 38.31 1.05 21.07
N ASP A 228 37.19 0.49 21.52
CA ASP A 228 37.13 -0.23 22.79
C ASP A 228 37.72 -1.64 22.70
N ARG A 229 37.62 -2.29 21.53
CA ARG A 229 38.37 -3.51 21.22
C ARG A 229 39.87 -3.26 21.27
N ALA A 230 40.36 -2.17 20.67
CA ALA A 230 41.78 -1.83 20.69
C ALA A 230 42.28 -1.52 22.11
N ALA A 231 41.49 -0.78 22.92
CA ALA A 231 41.82 -0.53 24.33
C ALA A 231 41.86 -1.83 25.15
N TYR A 232 40.94 -2.76 24.90
CA TYR A 232 40.91 -4.06 25.56
C TYR A 232 42.14 -4.90 25.20
N GLN A 233 42.53 -4.93 23.92
CA GLN A 233 43.73 -5.64 23.44
C GLN A 233 45.03 -5.10 24.07
N ARG A 234 45.06 -3.81 24.42
CA ARG A 234 46.17 -3.17 25.15
C ARG A 234 46.09 -3.35 26.68
N GLY A 235 45.04 -3.98 27.19
CA GLY A 235 44.81 -4.17 28.63
C GLY A 235 44.39 -2.89 29.37
N GLU A 236 43.99 -1.85 28.65
CA GLU A 236 43.57 -0.56 29.24
C GLU A 236 42.15 -0.60 29.80
N THR A 237 41.33 -1.53 29.32
CA THR A 237 39.95 -1.73 29.77
C THR A 237 39.63 -3.21 29.95
N SER A 238 38.46 -3.48 30.51
CA SER A 238 37.94 -4.82 30.71
C SER A 238 37.19 -5.34 29.50
N ARG A 239 36.92 -6.66 29.47
CA ARG A 239 36.09 -7.30 28.44
C ARG A 239 34.64 -6.77 28.41
N LEU A 240 34.17 -6.12 29.49
CA LEU A 240 32.83 -5.57 29.57
C LEU A 240 32.61 -4.38 28.60
N GLU A 241 33.62 -3.53 28.40
CA GLU A 241 33.48 -2.34 27.54
C GLU A 241 33.30 -2.68 26.04
N PRO A 242 34.13 -3.55 25.41
CA PRO A 242 33.86 -3.98 24.04
C PRO A 242 32.52 -4.73 23.92
N ALA A 243 32.12 -5.54 24.91
CA ALA A 243 30.81 -6.21 24.89
C ALA A 243 29.63 -5.21 24.92
N ARG A 244 29.74 -4.14 25.73
CA ARG A 244 28.73 -3.06 25.79
C ARG A 244 28.65 -2.30 24.47
N THR A 245 29.78 -1.98 23.84
CA THR A 245 29.77 -1.26 22.55
C THR A 245 29.31 -2.15 21.39
N GLU A 246 29.61 -3.45 21.40
CA GLU A 246 29.09 -4.40 20.42
C GLU A 246 27.55 -4.51 20.48
N LEU A 247 26.97 -4.53 21.70
CA LEU A 247 25.52 -4.45 21.87
C LEU A 247 24.95 -3.13 21.31
N GLN A 248 25.65 -2.01 21.47
CA GLN A 248 25.22 -0.73 20.88
C GLN A 248 25.29 -0.75 19.35
N LEU A 249 26.31 -1.37 18.76
CA LEU A 249 26.40 -1.55 17.31
C LEU A 249 25.25 -2.42 16.80
N LEU A 250 24.94 -3.54 17.46
CA LEU A 250 23.80 -4.39 17.10
C LEU A 250 22.49 -3.57 17.09
N ARG A 251 22.24 -2.77 18.14
CA ARG A 251 21.06 -1.92 18.23
C ARG A 251 21.02 -0.86 17.12
N ALA A 252 22.16 -0.27 16.77
CA ALA A 252 22.28 0.66 15.65
C ALA A 252 21.98 -0.01 14.30
N GLU A 253 22.51 -1.21 14.07
CA GLU A 253 22.26 -1.98 12.86
C GLU A 253 20.79 -2.40 12.73
N ARG A 254 20.15 -2.79 13.84
CA ARG A 254 18.71 -3.05 13.90
C ARG A 254 17.90 -1.80 13.56
N ALA A 255 18.32 -0.62 14.05
CA ALA A 255 17.69 0.65 13.69
C ALA A 255 17.83 0.95 12.19
N ARG A 256 19.01 0.71 11.61
CA ARG A 256 19.24 0.82 10.16
C ARG A 256 18.38 -0.13 9.34
N ARG A 257 18.27 -1.40 9.74
CA ARG A 257 17.37 -2.37 9.09
C ARG A 257 15.93 -1.89 9.12
N ARG A 258 15.46 -1.38 10.28
CA ARG A 258 14.11 -0.79 10.41
C ARG A 258 13.90 0.40 9.47
N ALA A 259 14.85 1.33 9.39
CA ALA A 259 14.79 2.45 8.45
C ALA A 259 14.74 1.98 6.98
N GLY A 260 15.51 0.93 6.64
CA GLY A 260 15.46 0.28 5.33
C GLY A 260 14.08 -0.29 5.00
N ARG A 261 13.35 -0.83 6.00
CA ARG A 261 11.94 -1.24 5.82
C ARG A 261 11.03 -0.06 5.57
N GLY A 262 11.26 1.06 6.23
CA GLY A 262 10.53 2.32 6.00
C GLY A 262 10.60 2.75 4.54
N ILE A 263 11.79 2.63 3.92
CA ILE A 263 11.98 2.91 2.48
C ILE A 263 11.17 1.96 1.59
N ALA A 264 11.18 0.66 1.89
CA ALA A 264 10.43 -0.33 1.11
C ALA A 264 8.92 -0.08 1.19
N ILE A 265 8.40 0.23 2.39
CA ILE A 265 6.99 0.57 2.59
C ILE A 265 6.62 1.85 1.84
N ALA A 266 7.41 2.92 1.99
CA ALA A 266 7.18 4.17 1.27
C ALA A 266 7.21 4.00 -0.25
N SER A 267 8.06 3.09 -0.76
CA SER A 267 8.12 2.77 -2.19
C SER A 267 6.83 2.12 -2.68
N LEU A 268 6.29 1.14 -1.93
CA LEU A 268 5.01 0.50 -2.25
C LEU A 268 3.83 1.47 -2.18
N GLU A 269 3.85 2.39 -1.21
CA GLU A 269 2.82 3.43 -1.08
C GLU A 269 2.87 4.40 -2.25
N LEU A 270 4.07 4.80 -2.68
CA LEU A 270 4.24 5.62 -3.87
C LEU A 270 3.75 4.91 -5.12
N GLU A 271 4.13 3.65 -5.33
CA GLU A 271 3.64 2.84 -6.45
C GLU A 271 2.11 2.80 -6.47
N ARG A 272 1.47 2.55 -5.32
CA ARG A 272 0.00 2.57 -5.21
C ARG A 272 -0.57 3.95 -5.55
N ALA A 273 0.01 5.02 -5.00
CA ALA A 273 -0.47 6.39 -5.20
C ALA A 273 -0.41 6.82 -6.67
N ILE A 274 0.60 6.35 -7.42
CA ILE A 274 0.76 6.68 -8.85
C ILE A 274 0.00 5.74 -9.80
N GLY A 275 -0.73 4.76 -9.25
CA GLY A 275 -1.59 3.82 -9.99
C GLY A 275 -1.01 2.43 -10.28
N GLY A 276 0.16 2.09 -9.70
CA GLY A 276 0.86 0.81 -9.92
C GLY A 276 1.35 0.61 -11.36
N PRO A 277 2.05 -0.49 -11.67
CA PRO A 277 2.10 -0.96 -13.05
C PRO A 277 0.64 -1.18 -13.50
N PRO A 278 0.26 -0.75 -14.71
CA PRO A 278 -1.07 -1.08 -15.21
C PRO A 278 -1.21 -2.61 -15.12
N PRO A 279 -2.39 -3.14 -14.74
CA PRO A 279 -2.62 -4.57 -14.93
C PRO A 279 -2.18 -4.89 -16.37
N GLN A 280 -1.24 -5.83 -16.54
CA GLN A 280 -0.92 -6.36 -17.88
C GLN A 280 -2.27 -6.67 -18.48
N ALA A 281 -2.64 -5.96 -19.56
CA ALA A 281 -4.00 -5.84 -20.05
C ALA A 281 -4.73 -7.17 -19.87
N SER A 282 -5.39 -7.35 -18.72
CA SER A 282 -6.16 -8.54 -18.51
C SER A 282 -7.42 -8.17 -19.22
N ASP A 283 -7.58 -8.76 -20.39
CA ASP A 283 -8.82 -9.12 -21.04
C ASP A 283 -9.96 -9.17 -20.03
N TRP A 284 -10.49 -8.00 -19.64
CA TRP A 284 -11.79 -7.94 -19.03
C TRP A 284 -12.69 -8.26 -20.20
N PRO A 285 -13.31 -9.45 -20.23
CA PRO A 285 -14.13 -9.83 -21.37
C PRO A 285 -15.15 -8.73 -21.56
N ASP A 286 -15.16 -8.10 -22.74
CA ASP A 286 -16.20 -7.12 -23.04
C ASP A 286 -17.50 -7.92 -23.05
N PRO A 287 -18.45 -7.70 -22.11
CA PRO A 287 -19.67 -8.49 -22.04
C PRO A 287 -20.57 -8.31 -23.28
N ARG A 288 -20.20 -7.41 -24.19
CA ARG A 288 -20.82 -7.21 -25.50
C ARG A 288 -20.22 -8.06 -26.62
N LEU A 289 -19.07 -8.70 -26.39
CA LEU A 289 -18.44 -9.64 -27.31
C LEU A 289 -18.89 -11.06 -26.94
N ASP A 290 -19.24 -11.86 -27.94
CA ASP A 290 -19.53 -13.28 -27.74
C ASP A 290 -18.23 -14.00 -27.33
N PRO A 291 -18.23 -14.82 -26.25
CA PRO A 291 -17.06 -15.58 -25.83
C PRO A 291 -16.37 -16.37 -26.96
N GLN A 292 -17.10 -16.74 -28.01
CA GLN A 292 -16.53 -17.45 -29.17
C GLN A 292 -15.76 -16.56 -30.16
N GLU A 293 -16.06 -15.25 -30.21
CA GLU A 293 -15.31 -14.30 -31.06
C GLU A 293 -13.98 -13.87 -30.42
N GLU A 294 -13.91 -13.87 -29.08
CA GLU A 294 -12.71 -13.51 -28.32
C GLU A 294 -11.63 -14.60 -28.40
N ALA A 295 -12.03 -15.88 -28.51
CA ALA A 295 -11.13 -17.02 -28.71
C ALA A 295 -10.49 -17.09 -30.11
N ASN A 296 -10.98 -16.30 -31.07
CA ASN A 296 -10.54 -16.30 -32.48
C ASN A 296 -9.78 -15.03 -32.89
N ARG A 297 -9.39 -14.17 -31.94
CA ARG A 297 -8.52 -13.03 -32.26
C ARG A 297 -7.06 -13.50 -32.41
N PRO A 298 -6.37 -13.11 -33.50
CA PRO A 298 -5.00 -13.53 -33.78
C PRO A 298 -3.97 -12.93 -32.81
#